data_AF-A0A2H0Q4Z7-F1
#
_entry.id   AF-A0A2H0Q4Z7-F1
#
_cell.length_a   1.000
_cell.length_b   1.000
_cell.length_c   1.000
_cell.angle_alpha   90.00
_cell.angle_beta   90.00
_cell.angle_gamma   90.00
#
_symmetry.space_group_name_H-M   'P 1'
#
loop_
_entity.id
_entity.type
_entity.pdbx_description
1 polymer ?
#
loop_
_entity_poly.entity_id
_entity_poly.type
_entity_poly.pdbx_seq_one_letter_code
_entity_poly.pdbx_strand_id
1 'polypeptide(L)'
;MHNTKKVVSLCEKKASKGWSDYFGVLSFNELIHETQDIISDLDKEGLDAEVLVRARQAMGEFYTRLESESMTFAKSLLGMKNNVDAKVDTVIRK
;
A
#
# COMPACT_ATOMS: atom_id res chain seq x y z
N MET A 1 -16.31 -12.34 -27.44
CA MET A 1 -15.77 -13.22 -26.37
C MET A 1 -15.70 -12.38 -25.10
N HIS A 2 -16.56 -12.65 -24.13
CA HIS A 2 -16.56 -11.91 -22.87
C HIS A 2 -15.34 -12.38 -22.06
N ASN A 3 -14.36 -11.50 -21.89
CA ASN A 3 -13.19 -11.78 -21.04
C ASN A 3 -13.68 -11.78 -19.59
N THR A 4 -14.05 -12.97 -19.11
CA THR A 4 -14.27 -13.26 -17.70
C THR A 4 -12.95 -13.01 -16.98
N LYS A 5 -12.75 -11.79 -16.47
CA LYS A 5 -11.66 -11.50 -15.53
C LYS A 5 -11.85 -12.44 -14.36
N LYS A 6 -11.01 -13.47 -14.29
CA LYS A 6 -10.99 -14.46 -13.22
C LYS A 6 -10.83 -13.68 -11.91
N VAL A 7 -11.88 -13.67 -11.08
CA VAL A 7 -11.80 -13.12 -9.73
C VAL A 7 -10.94 -14.10 -8.94
N VAL A 8 -9.62 -13.86 -8.94
CA VAL A 8 -8.66 -14.61 -8.14
C VAL A 8 -8.83 -14.14 -6.70
N SER A 9 -9.02 -15.09 -5.79
CA SER A 9 -9.18 -14.82 -4.36
C SER A 9 -7.96 -14.04 -3.83
N LEU A 10 -8.19 -13.02 -2.98
CA LEU A 10 -7.13 -12.24 -2.33
C LEU A 10 -6.13 -13.15 -1.58
N CYS A 11 -6.61 -14.29 -1.06
CA CYS A 11 -5.77 -15.30 -0.41
C CYS A 11 -4.82 -16.03 -1.38
N GLU A 12 -5.20 -16.22 -2.65
CA GLU A 12 -4.36 -16.88 -3.66
C GLU A 12 -3.26 -15.95 -4.19
N LYS A 13 -3.52 -14.65 -4.28
CA LYS A 13 -2.49 -13.65 -4.62
C LYS A 13 -1.44 -13.51 -3.51
N LYS A 14 -1.86 -13.60 -2.23
CA LYS A 14 -0.98 -13.58 -1.05
C LYS A 14 0.06 -14.73 -1.04
N ALA A 15 -0.29 -15.89 -1.59
CA ALA A 15 0.56 -17.09 -1.52
C ALA A 15 1.65 -17.17 -2.60
N SER A 16 1.60 -16.34 -3.65
CA SER A 16 2.45 -16.52 -4.83
C SER A 16 3.41 -15.36 -5.13
N LYS A 17 3.20 -14.17 -4.56
CA LYS A 17 3.97 -12.98 -4.90
C LYS A 17 4.03 -11.97 -3.74
N GLY A 18 5.12 -11.23 -3.61
CA GLY A 18 5.33 -10.28 -2.51
C GLY A 18 4.29 -9.16 -2.48
N TRP A 19 4.20 -8.43 -1.37
CA TRP A 19 3.25 -7.31 -1.20
C TRP A 19 3.27 -6.27 -2.32
N SER A 20 4.43 -5.99 -2.92
CA SER A 20 4.52 -5.10 -4.11
C SER A 20 3.70 -5.63 -5.29
N ASP A 21 3.75 -6.93 -5.57
CA ASP A 21 2.94 -7.54 -6.62
C ASP A 21 1.45 -7.56 -6.27
N TYR A 22 1.11 -7.70 -4.98
CA TYR A 22 -0.26 -7.59 -4.50
C TYR A 22 -0.84 -6.20 -4.76
N PHE A 23 -0.17 -5.13 -4.33
CA PHE A 23 -0.64 -3.76 -4.56
C PHE A 23 -0.64 -3.41 -6.05
N GLY A 24 0.34 -3.93 -6.81
CA GLY A 24 0.46 -3.80 -8.26
C GLY A 24 -0.77 -4.25 -9.06
N VAL A 25 -1.60 -5.15 -8.52
CA VAL A 25 -2.79 -5.70 -9.22
C VAL A 25 -4.13 -5.17 -8.72
N LEU A 26 -4.14 -4.29 -7.72
CA LEU A 26 -5.36 -3.63 -7.24
C LEU A 26 -5.81 -2.57 -8.24
N SER A 27 -7.11 -2.30 -8.33
CA SER A 27 -7.61 -1.05 -8.91
C SER A 27 -7.24 0.14 -8.02
N PHE A 28 -7.31 1.36 -8.55
CA PHE A 28 -6.94 2.54 -7.77
C PHE A 28 -7.82 2.74 -6.52
N ASN A 29 -9.13 2.48 -6.62
CA ASN A 29 -10.04 2.55 -5.47
C ASN A 29 -9.73 1.47 -4.43
N GLU A 30 -9.47 0.23 -4.85
CA GLU A 30 -9.06 -0.84 -3.92
C GLU A 30 -7.75 -0.48 -3.23
N LEU A 31 -6.79 0.10 -3.96
CA LEU A 31 -5.53 0.57 -3.40
C LEU A 31 -5.72 1.70 -2.38
N ILE A 32 -6.63 2.65 -2.62
CA ILE A 32 -6.97 3.70 -1.65
C ILE A 32 -7.48 3.08 -0.35
N HIS A 33 -8.50 2.19 -0.46
CA HIS A 33 -9.10 1.56 0.71
C HIS A 33 -8.07 0.74 1.50
N GLU A 34 -7.27 -0.06 0.81
CA GLU A 34 -6.25 -0.86 1.49
C GLU A 34 -5.15 -0.01 2.11
N THR A 35 -4.76 1.09 1.46
CA THR A 35 -3.78 2.01 2.03
C THR A 35 -4.34 2.69 3.29
N GLN A 36 -5.63 3.05 3.30
CA GLN A 36 -6.29 3.63 4.48
C GLN A 36 -6.34 2.64 5.66
N ASP A 37 -6.71 1.38 5.40
CA ASP A 37 -6.78 0.34 6.41
C ASP A 37 -5.40 0.05 7.01
N ILE A 38 -4.38 -0.10 6.16
CA ILE A 38 -3.00 -0.35 6.61
C ILE A 38 -2.42 0.83 7.40
N ILE A 39 -2.69 2.08 7.00
CA ILE A 39 -2.23 3.26 7.73
C ILE A 39 -2.93 3.35 9.09
N SER A 40 -4.21 3.00 9.16
CA SER A 40 -4.94 2.93 10.43
C SER A 40 -4.37 1.87 11.37
N ASP A 41 -3.89 0.74 10.82
CA ASP A 41 -3.17 -0.27 11.59
C ASP A 41 -1.80 0.23 12.08
N LEU A 42 -1.13 1.10 11.31
CA LEU A 42 0.16 1.69 11.67
C LEU A 42 0.11 2.56 12.94
N ASP A 43 -1.07 3.08 13.29
CA ASP A 43 -1.28 3.92 14.47
C ASP A 43 -1.58 3.13 15.75
N LYS A 44 -1.70 1.80 15.66
CA LYS A 44 -1.93 0.92 16.81
C LYS A 44 -0.63 0.63 17.58
N GLU A 45 -0.76 0.35 18.88
CA GLU A 45 0.34 -0.15 19.70
C GLU A 45 0.64 -1.62 19.38
N GLY A 46 1.90 -2.06 19.58
CA GLY A 46 2.30 -3.46 19.34
C GLY A 46 2.38 -3.85 17.87
N LEU A 47 2.94 -2.97 17.03
CA LEU A 47 3.05 -3.18 15.58
C LEU A 47 3.82 -4.45 15.22
N ASP A 48 3.21 -5.26 14.35
CA ASP A 48 3.89 -6.35 13.66
C ASP A 48 4.80 -5.78 12.55
N ALA A 49 6.00 -6.37 12.38
CA ALA A 49 6.90 -6.06 11.29
C ALA A 49 6.22 -6.21 9.91
N GLU A 50 5.25 -7.14 9.79
CA GLU A 50 4.45 -7.31 8.58
C GLU A 50 3.63 -6.05 8.24
N VAL A 51 3.07 -5.36 9.24
CA VAL A 51 2.28 -4.13 9.06
C VAL A 51 3.17 -3.00 8.54
N LEU A 52 4.39 -2.88 9.05
CA LEU A 52 5.35 -1.86 8.62
C LEU A 52 5.74 -2.02 7.14
N VAL A 53 6.02 -3.27 6.74
CA VAL A 53 6.37 -3.61 5.35
C VAL A 53 5.20 -3.31 4.43
N ARG A 54 3.99 -3.74 4.80
CA ARG A 54 2.75 -3.46 4.06
C ARG A 54 2.49 -1.96 3.90
N ALA A 55 2.67 -1.17 4.96
CA ALA A 55 2.42 0.27 4.94
C ALA A 55 3.36 1.01 3.98
N ARG A 56 4.65 0.69 4.02
CA ARG A 56 5.63 1.27 3.09
C ARG A 56 5.28 0.93 1.64
N GLN A 57 4.94 -0.31 1.36
CA GLN A 57 4.66 -0.75 -0.01
C GLN A 57 3.32 -0.22 -0.53
N ALA A 58 2.27 -0.21 0.29
CA ALA A 58 0.96 0.35 -0.07
C ALA A 58 1.07 1.86 -0.36
N MET A 59 1.71 2.61 0.53
CA MET A 59 1.85 4.06 0.38
C MET A 59 2.77 4.43 -0.80
N GLY A 60 3.80 3.62 -1.06
CA GLY A 60 4.66 3.76 -2.24
C GLY A 60 3.88 3.59 -3.54
N GLU A 61 3.14 2.49 -3.68
CA GLU A 61 2.33 2.21 -4.87
C GLU A 61 1.23 3.26 -5.07
N PHE A 62 0.53 3.63 -3.98
CA PHE A 62 -0.50 4.67 -4.01
C PHE A 62 0.06 6.00 -4.49
N TYR A 63 1.20 6.42 -3.95
CA TYR A 63 1.87 7.65 -4.36
C TYR A 63 2.29 7.61 -5.83
N THR A 64 2.95 6.54 -6.28
CA THR A 64 3.43 6.42 -7.66
C THR A 64 2.29 6.47 -8.67
N ARG A 65 1.17 5.77 -8.40
CA ARG A 65 0.00 5.85 -9.29
C ARG A 65 -0.64 7.22 -9.26
N LEU A 66 -0.75 7.82 -8.08
CA LEU A 66 -1.31 9.15 -7.98
C LEU A 66 -0.45 10.20 -8.69
N GLU A 67 0.87 10.07 -8.65
CA GLU A 67 1.80 10.93 -9.39
C GLU A 67 1.59 10.83 -10.90
N SER A 68 1.32 9.62 -11.41
CA SER A 68 1.04 9.39 -12.83
C SER A 68 -0.27 10.01 -13.31
N GLU A 69 -1.28 10.12 -12.42
CA GLU A 69 -2.58 10.73 -12.72
C GLU A 69 -2.58 12.25 -12.46
N SER A 70 -1.95 12.69 -11.38
CA SER A 70 -1.89 14.10 -10.96
C SER A 70 -0.70 14.39 -10.06
N MET A 71 0.36 14.92 -10.68
CA MET A 71 1.56 15.42 -10.00
C MET A 71 1.24 16.44 -8.89
N THR A 72 0.31 17.37 -9.12
CA THR A 72 -0.07 18.39 -8.13
C THR A 72 -0.67 17.76 -6.89
N PHE A 73 -1.55 16.78 -7.08
CA PHE A 73 -2.18 16.11 -5.94
C PHE A 73 -1.20 15.17 -5.23
N ALA A 74 -0.36 14.44 -5.96
CA ALA A 74 0.71 13.63 -5.39
C ALA A 74 1.66 14.46 -4.50
N LYS A 75 2.06 15.67 -4.92
CA LYS A 75 2.89 16.56 -4.08
C LYS A 75 2.26 16.89 -2.73
N SER A 76 0.93 17.06 -2.66
CA SER A 76 0.23 17.31 -1.40
C SER A 76 0.29 16.12 -0.43
N LEU A 77 0.44 14.90 -0.95
CA LEU A 77 0.53 13.65 -0.17
C LEU A 77 1.97 13.18 0.11
N LEU A 78 2.98 13.85 -0.45
CA LEU A 78 4.38 13.50 -0.26
C LEU A 78 4.79 13.55 1.23
N GLY A 79 4.30 14.54 1.98
CA GLY A 79 4.55 14.65 3.41
C GLY A 79 4.02 13.43 4.19
N MET A 80 2.84 12.95 3.83
CA MET A 80 2.23 11.75 4.43
C MET A 80 3.05 10.49 4.12
N LYS A 81 3.48 10.31 2.86
CA LYS A 81 4.36 9.20 2.47
C LYS A 81 5.66 9.21 3.29
N ASN A 82 6.31 10.37 3.40
CA ASN A 82 7.56 10.50 4.14
C ASN A 82 7.39 10.19 5.63
N ASN A 83 6.25 10.57 6.23
CA ASN A 83 5.94 10.24 7.62
C ASN A 83 5.77 8.73 7.83
N VAL A 84 5.10 8.04 6.91
CA VAL A 84 4.97 6.57 6.93
C VAL A 84 6.36 5.93 6.81
N ASP A 85 7.17 6.36 5.84
CA ASP A 85 8.51 5.84 5.63
C ASP A 85 9.40 6.01 6.88
N ALA A 86 9.36 7.19 7.50
CA ALA A 86 10.13 7.49 8.72
C ALA A 86 9.65 6.68 9.94
N LYS A 87 8.33 6.46 10.08
CA LYS A 87 7.76 5.64 11.15
C LYS A 87 8.21 4.19 11.01
N VAL A 88 8.17 3.65 9.80
CA VAL A 88 8.70 2.31 9.48
C VAL A 88 10.19 2.21 9.83
N ASP A 89 11.02 3.16 9.42
CA ASP A 89 12.45 3.15 9.74
C ASP A 89 12.74 3.23 11.24
N THR A 90 11.94 3.99 11.99
CA THR A 90 12.08 4.13 13.44
C THR A 90 11.79 2.82 14.16
N VAL A 91 10.80 2.05 13.71
CA VAL A 91 10.43 0.78 14.35
C VAL A 91 11.38 -0.34 13.96
N ILE A 92 11.86 -0.41 12.71
CA ILE A 92 12.82 -1.44 12.26
C ILE A 92 14.19 -1.30 12.93
N ARG A 93 14.59 -0.08 13.33
CA ARG A 93 15.88 0.18 13.99
C ARG A 93 15.89 -0.04 15.51
N LYS A 94 14.73 -0.30 16.12
CA LYS A 94 14.61 -0.65 17.54
C LYS A 94 14.77 -2.14 17.73
#